data_AF-A0A935K7N9-F1
#
_entry.id   AF-A0A935K7N9-F1
#
_cell.length_a   1.000
_cell.length_b   1.000
_cell.length_c   1.000
_cell.angle_alpha   90.00
_cell.angle_beta   90.00
_cell.angle_gamma   90.00
#
_symmetry.space_group_name_H-M   'P 1'
#
loop_
_entity.id
_entity.type
_entity.pdbx_description
1 polymer ?
#
loop_
_entity_poly.entity_id
_entity_poly.type
_entity_poly.pdbx_seq_one_letter_code
_entity_poly.pdbx_strand_id
1 'polypeptide(L)'
;MVGKQTKENTYGVIDIDGAFRASDWQLAYQFARSFENSDGEYAASIGFRNISKNGVTYFRMRAIGNKFNVGQIGYVPWQGTINSVGLTGPIWYFNDGAIRNIFCISVLQ
;
A
#
# COMPACT_ATOMS: atom_id res chain seq x y z
N MET A 1 1.20 -1.64 16.54
CA MET A 1 1.18 -0.48 17.47
C MET A 1 2.56 -0.20 18.03
N VAL A 2 2.94 1.08 18.08
CA VAL A 2 4.15 1.58 18.75
C VAL A 2 3.77 2.86 19.48
N GLY A 3 4.27 3.05 20.70
CA GLY A 3 4.01 4.25 21.48
C GLY A 3 5.24 4.71 22.25
N LYS A 4 5.28 6.01 22.56
CA LYS A 4 6.31 6.65 23.37
C LYS A 4 5.65 7.60 24.36
N GLN A 5 5.94 7.39 25.64
CA GLN A 5 5.48 8.25 26.72
C GLN A 5 6.58 9.21 27.16
N THR A 6 6.24 10.48 27.34
CA THR A 6 7.06 11.45 28.07
C THR A 6 6.30 11.92 29.32
N LYS A 7 6.92 12.80 30.13
CA LYS A 7 6.24 13.40 31.30
C LYS A 7 4.97 14.18 30.90
N GLU A 8 4.94 14.72 29.69
CA GLU A 8 3.93 15.68 29.24
C GLU A 8 3.00 15.09 28.18
N ASN A 9 3.49 14.17 27.33
CA ASN A 9 2.79 13.74 26.14
C ASN A 9 2.87 12.23 25.90
N THR A 10 1.85 11.71 25.21
CA THR A 10 1.80 10.34 24.69
C THR A 10 1.81 10.38 23.17
N TYR A 11 2.80 9.75 22.54
CA TYR A 11 2.90 9.63 21.09
C TYR A 11 2.66 8.20 20.68
N GLY A 12 2.04 7.98 19.52
CA GLY A 12 1.99 6.62 19.00
C GLY A 12 1.38 6.48 17.63
N VAL A 13 1.45 5.26 17.14
CA VAL A 13 0.72 4.77 15.98
C VAL A 13 0.01 3.49 16.36
N ILE A 14 -1.27 3.45 16.00
CA ILE A 14 -2.06 2.22 15.99
C ILE A 14 -2.36 1.91 14.54
N ASP A 15 -2.11 0.66 14.14
CA ASP A 15 -2.28 0.21 12.78
C ASP A 15 -2.91 -1.17 12.72
N ILE A 16 -3.62 -1.43 11.63
CA ILE A 16 -4.22 -2.71 11.27
C ILE A 16 -3.84 -2.98 9.81
N ASP A 17 -3.17 -4.10 9.58
CA ASP A 17 -2.81 -4.58 8.27
C ASP A 17 -3.33 -6.00 8.05
N GLY A 18 -3.42 -6.38 6.78
CA GLY A 18 -3.83 -7.73 6.41
C GLY A 18 -3.79 -7.95 4.91
N ALA A 19 -4.02 -9.20 4.54
CA ALA A 19 -4.17 -9.56 3.14
C ALA A 19 -5.12 -10.74 2.97
N PHE A 20 -6.00 -10.65 1.98
CA PHE A 20 -6.73 -11.78 1.43
C PHE A 20 -5.97 -12.31 0.22
N ARG A 21 -5.81 -13.64 0.14
CA ARG A 21 -5.04 -14.31 -0.91
C ARG A 21 -5.80 -15.50 -1.46
N ALA A 22 -5.81 -15.62 -2.77
CA ALA A 22 -6.17 -16.83 -3.51
C ALA A 22 -4.98 -17.25 -4.38
N SER A 23 -5.17 -18.26 -5.23
CA SER A 23 -4.11 -18.79 -6.10
C SER A 23 -3.59 -17.76 -7.11
N ASP A 24 -4.46 -16.90 -7.61
CA ASP A 24 -4.17 -15.96 -8.71
C ASP A 24 -4.36 -14.49 -8.31
N TRP A 25 -4.89 -14.19 -7.12
CA TRP A 25 -5.06 -12.81 -6.65
C TRP A 25 -4.71 -12.59 -5.19
N GLN A 26 -4.38 -11.33 -4.88
CA GLN A 26 -4.15 -10.83 -3.53
C GLN A 26 -4.72 -9.41 -3.39
N LEU A 27 -5.44 -9.17 -2.30
CA LEU A 27 -5.80 -7.84 -1.81
C LEU A 27 -5.08 -7.62 -0.49
N ALA A 28 -4.18 -6.65 -0.43
CA ALA A 28 -3.48 -6.23 0.78
C ALA A 28 -3.98 -4.84 1.20
N TYR A 29 -4.07 -4.63 2.51
CA TYR A 29 -4.47 -3.35 3.09
C TYR A 29 -3.65 -3.04 4.34
N GLN A 30 -3.47 -1.76 4.60
CA GLN A 30 -2.91 -1.24 5.85
C GLN A 30 -3.61 0.08 6.17
N PHE A 31 -4.08 0.20 7.40
CA PHE A 31 -4.66 1.43 7.94
C PHE A 31 -3.93 1.77 9.22
N ALA A 32 -3.55 3.02 9.38
CA ALA A 32 -2.84 3.51 10.56
C ALA A 32 -3.43 4.84 11.02
N ARG A 33 -3.43 5.05 12.33
CA ARG A 33 -3.68 6.34 12.98
C ARG A 33 -2.47 6.72 13.80
N SER A 34 -1.93 7.90 13.52
CA SER A 34 -0.97 8.56 14.40
C SER A 34 -1.71 9.33 15.49
N PHE A 35 -1.09 9.47 16.66
CA PHE A 35 -1.58 10.32 17.72
C PHE A 35 -0.47 10.98 18.54
N GLU A 36 -0.73 12.21 18.97
CA GLU A 36 -0.08 12.96 20.04
C GLU A 36 -1.18 13.36 21.02
N ASN A 37 -1.24 12.66 22.16
CA ASN A 37 -2.38 12.68 23.08
C ASN A 37 -3.69 12.33 22.32
N SER A 38 -4.60 13.29 22.15
CA SER A 38 -5.86 13.12 21.41
C SER A 38 -5.77 13.48 19.93
N ASP A 39 -4.75 14.24 19.52
CA ASP A 39 -4.63 14.79 18.18
C ASP A 39 -3.90 13.84 17.25
N GLY A 40 -4.25 13.82 15.98
CA GLY A 40 -3.53 13.05 14.97
C GLY A 40 -4.37 12.67 13.77
N GLU A 41 -3.71 12.13 12.76
CA GLU A 41 -4.33 11.84 11.46
C GLU A 41 -4.11 10.39 11.03
N TYR A 42 -4.73 10.03 9.91
CA TYR A 42 -4.77 8.69 9.36
C TYR A 42 -3.82 8.53 8.17
N ALA A 43 -3.37 7.30 7.97
CA ALA A 43 -2.72 6.83 6.77
C ALA A 43 -3.37 5.52 6.32
N ALA A 44 -3.49 5.33 5.02
CA ALA A 44 -4.03 4.12 4.42
C ALA A 44 -3.19 3.69 3.21
N SER A 45 -3.06 2.39 3.02
CA SER A 45 -2.55 1.79 1.79
C SER A 45 -3.40 0.59 1.42
N ILE A 46 -3.75 0.49 0.13
CA ILE A 46 -4.48 -0.64 -0.44
C ILE A 46 -3.72 -1.08 -1.68
N GLY A 47 -3.57 -2.39 -1.86
CA GLY A 47 -2.91 -2.99 -3.00
C GLY A 47 -3.68 -4.21 -3.49
N PHE A 48 -3.99 -4.24 -4.78
CA PHE A 48 -4.59 -5.39 -5.44
C PHE A 48 -3.67 -5.92 -6.52
N ARG A 49 -3.55 -7.23 -6.61
CA ARG A 49 -2.83 -7.93 -7.68
C ARG A 49 -3.66 -9.13 -8.11
N ASN A 50 -3.87 -9.28 -9.40
CA ASN A 50 -4.35 -10.50 -10.04
C ASN A 50 -3.37 -10.86 -11.16
N ILE A 51 -2.88 -12.09 -11.17
CA ILE A 51 -2.08 -12.66 -12.25
C ILE A 51 -2.73 -13.97 -12.65
N SER A 52 -3.43 -13.92 -13.77
CA SER A 52 -4.05 -15.09 -14.38
C SER A 52 -3.14 -15.65 -15.50
N LYS A 53 -3.62 -16.71 -16.16
CA LYS A 53 -2.94 -17.29 -17.33
C LYS A 53 -2.89 -16.35 -18.54
N ASN A 54 -3.78 -15.35 -18.60
CA ASN A 54 -4.00 -14.55 -19.81
C ASN A 54 -3.91 -13.04 -19.56
N GLY A 55 -3.85 -12.60 -18.31
CA GLY A 55 -3.75 -11.18 -17.99
C GLY A 55 -3.23 -10.90 -16.59
N VAL A 56 -2.70 -9.69 -16.45
CA VAL A 56 -2.26 -9.11 -15.18
C VAL A 56 -3.11 -7.88 -14.90
N THR A 57 -3.56 -7.74 -13.65
CA THR A 57 -4.13 -6.50 -13.13
C THR A 57 -3.46 -6.19 -11.80
N TYR A 58 -3.00 -4.95 -11.67
CA TYR A 58 -2.35 -4.44 -10.49
C TYR A 58 -2.93 -3.06 -10.17
N PHE A 59 -3.22 -2.83 -8.89
CA PHE A 59 -3.62 -1.54 -8.39
C PHE A 59 -2.95 -1.29 -7.05
N ARG A 60 -2.51 -0.05 -6.82
CA ARG A 60 -2.06 0.40 -5.51
C ARG A 60 -2.59 1.81 -5.28
N MET A 61 -3.01 2.06 -4.05
CA MET A 61 -3.34 3.37 -3.54
C MET A 61 -2.66 3.59 -2.19
N ARG A 62 -2.25 4.82 -1.93
CA ARG A 62 -1.78 5.29 -0.62
C ARG A 62 -2.31 6.69 -0.38
N ALA A 63 -2.85 6.93 0.80
CA ALA A 63 -3.31 8.23 1.25
C ALA A 63 -2.76 8.50 2.66
N ILE A 64 -2.09 9.63 2.87
CA ILE A 64 -1.53 10.01 4.18
C ILE A 64 -1.93 11.44 4.50
N GLY A 65 -2.49 11.63 5.69
CA GLY A 65 -2.85 12.94 6.21
C GLY A 65 -1.67 13.90 6.36
N ASN A 66 -1.95 15.20 6.33
CA ASN A 66 -0.94 16.26 6.48
C ASN A 66 -0.30 16.27 7.89
N LYS A 67 -1.10 15.94 8.90
CA LYS A 67 -0.78 15.86 10.32
C LYS A 67 -0.57 14.41 10.78
N PHE A 68 -0.29 13.47 9.86
CA PHE A 68 0.10 12.12 10.23
C PHE A 68 1.50 12.14 10.87
N ASN A 69 1.59 12.48 12.14
CA ASN A 69 2.85 12.76 12.81
C ASN A 69 3.41 11.50 13.49
N VAL A 70 4.52 11.01 12.97
CA VAL A 70 5.30 9.94 13.62
C VAL A 70 6.69 10.41 14.06
N GLY A 71 7.00 11.70 13.98
CA GLY A 71 8.37 12.23 14.15
C GLY A 71 9.05 11.88 15.48
N GLN A 72 8.26 11.52 16.50
CA GLN A 72 8.77 11.08 17.81
C GLN A 72 9.09 9.58 17.90
N ILE A 73 8.61 8.77 16.96
CA ILE A 73 8.75 7.30 16.93
C ILE A 73 9.18 6.74 15.56
N GLY A 74 9.32 7.58 14.54
CA GLY A 74 9.65 7.20 13.16
C GLY A 74 9.61 8.39 12.20
N TYR A 75 9.59 8.12 10.89
CA TYR A 75 9.57 9.13 9.84
C TYR A 75 8.73 8.68 8.63
N VAL A 76 7.91 9.58 8.10
CA VAL A 76 7.06 9.36 6.91
C VAL A 76 7.27 10.54 5.94
N PRO A 77 8.05 10.39 4.85
CA PRO A 77 8.40 11.51 3.97
C PRO A 77 7.27 11.99 3.07
N TRP A 78 6.16 11.26 3.00
CA TRP A 78 5.06 11.49 2.05
C TRP A 78 3.75 11.89 2.74
N GLN A 79 3.86 12.63 3.86
CA GLN A 79 2.72 13.28 4.51
C GLN A 79 1.96 14.17 3.52
N GLY A 80 0.63 14.22 3.65
CA GLY A 80 -0.21 15.04 2.78
C GLY A 80 -0.39 14.54 1.35
N THR A 81 0.05 13.32 1.04
CA THR A 81 -0.03 12.79 -0.33
C THR A 81 -1.15 11.79 -0.50
N ILE A 82 -1.79 11.86 -1.66
CA ILE A 82 -2.60 10.79 -2.24
C ILE A 82 -1.89 10.32 -3.51
N ASN A 83 -1.62 9.02 -3.61
CA ASN A 83 -0.93 8.44 -4.75
C ASN A 83 -1.62 7.14 -5.15
N SER A 84 -1.87 6.97 -6.45
CA SER A 84 -2.40 5.72 -7.00
C SER A 84 -1.64 5.32 -8.26
N VAL A 85 -1.59 4.02 -8.52
CA VAL A 85 -1.11 3.46 -9.78
C VAL A 85 -1.97 2.25 -10.12
N GLY A 86 -2.46 2.21 -11.36
CA GLY A 86 -3.10 1.03 -11.93
C GLY A 86 -2.31 0.53 -13.13
N LEU A 87 -2.08 -0.77 -13.22
CA LEU A 87 -1.44 -1.43 -14.36
C LEU A 87 -2.32 -2.62 -14.75
N THR A 88 -2.56 -2.80 -16.04
CA THR A 88 -3.29 -3.97 -16.52
C THR A 88 -2.84 -4.35 -17.92
N GLY A 89 -3.13 -5.57 -18.34
CA GLY A 89 -2.97 -5.98 -19.73
C GLY A 89 -2.77 -7.47 -19.93
N PRO A 90 -2.72 -7.91 -21.20
CA PRO A 90 -2.56 -9.32 -21.53
C PRO A 90 -1.14 -9.82 -21.26
N ILE A 91 -1.03 -11.06 -20.80
CA ILE A 91 0.22 -11.81 -20.73
C ILE A 91 0.14 -13.03 -21.64
N TRP A 92 1.17 -13.23 -22.46
CA TRP A 92 1.32 -14.41 -23.31
C TRP A 92 2.48 -15.25 -22.78
N TYR A 93 2.29 -16.57 -22.73
CA TYR A 93 3.30 -17.53 -22.32
C TYR A 93 3.66 -18.44 -23.51
N PHE A 94 4.96 -18.68 -23.71
CA PHE A 94 5.47 -19.48 -24.83
C PHE A 94 6.24 -20.70 -24.29
N ASN A 95 5.92 -21.88 -24.82
CA ASN A 95 6.50 -23.15 -24.38
C ASN A 95 7.94 -23.36 -24.85
N ASP A 96 8.32 -22.74 -25.97
CA ASP A 96 9.61 -22.94 -26.64
C ASP A 96 10.19 -21.59 -27.11
N GLY A 97 11.50 -21.57 -27.38
CA GLY A 97 12.21 -20.38 -27.86
C GLY A 97 12.84 -19.52 -26.74
N ALA A 98 13.49 -18.43 -27.14
CA ALA A 98 14.26 -17.56 -26.25
C ALA A 98 13.38 -16.66 -25.35
N ILE A 99 12.14 -16.37 -25.77
CA ILE A 99 11.18 -15.56 -25.03
C ILE A 99 10.18 -16.49 -24.35
N ARG A 100 10.02 -16.37 -23.02
CA ARG A 100 9.08 -17.21 -22.24
C ARG A 100 7.74 -16.55 -21.97
N ASN A 101 7.72 -15.23 -21.88
CA ASN A 101 6.49 -14.47 -21.74
C ASN A 101 6.64 -13.06 -22.31
N ILE A 102 5.49 -12.48 -22.67
CA ILE A 102 5.36 -11.07 -23.04
C ILE A 102 4.18 -10.52 -22.23
N PHE A 103 4.40 -9.42 -21.51
CA PHE A 103 3.34 -8.65 -20.86
C PHE A 103 3.21 -7.31 -21.57
N CYS A 104 2.05 -7.05 -22.19
CA CYS A 104 1.75 -5.74 -22.75
C CYS A 104 1.05 -4.91 -21.68
N ILE A 105 1.72 -3.86 -21.21
CA ILE A 105 1.26 -3.06 -20.08
C ILE A 105 0.46 -1.84 -20.52
N SER A 106 -0.70 -1.67 -19.92
CA SER A 106 -1.51 -0.45 -19.95
C SER A 106 -1.48 0.18 -18.56
N VAL A 107 -1.16 1.47 -18.51
CA VAL A 107 -1.17 2.25 -17.27
C VAL A 107 -2.52 2.96 -17.16
N LEU A 108 -3.19 2.80 -16.03
CA LEU A 108 -4.39 3.56 -15.69
C LEU A 108 -3.91 4.82 -14.95
N GLN A 109 -4.03 5.97 -15.62
CA GLN A 109 -3.79 7.30 -15.05
C GLN A 109 -5.08 7.91 -14.53
#